data_AF-A0A2E1Q018-F1
#
_entry.id   AF-A0A2E1Q018-F1
#
_cell.length_a   1.000
_cell.length_b   1.000
_cell.length_c   1.000
_cell.angle_alpha   90.00
_cell.angle_beta   90.00
_cell.angle_gamma   90.00
#
_symmetry.space_group_name_H-M   'P 1'
#
loop_
_entity.id
_entity.type
_entity.pdbx_description
1 polymer ?
#
loop_
_entity_poly.entity_id
_entity_poly.type
_entity_poly.pdbx_seq_one_letter_code
_entity_poly.pdbx_strand_id
1 'polypeptide(L)'
;MEGYRSKLPTTGTPKASAIVDYSYCLFYGRDPEPLGRGYWKAMIARGGESGVSTADLINTFYSSGEFSANVDHLSDEAYVDYLYQNLFQRSADDGGRTYWANQVKANGRKAVFDTFIQSPEFAGPLNVEKAKDSLAPEVKFLYQRILKRNPVLLTSDEGVGFWIALRTIKKFGSGYTIQRMAIDFSNQEEFRTLFIPTGSLTPSQAVKLAYKFYLQRPADQEGFSFWLNHLNKKSGSKPLLTPLDFVKGLAQEFILSSEFKDRHPWYLPTQAIEE
;
A
#
# COMPACT_ATOMS: atom_id res chain seq x y z
N MET A 1 -10.50 17.03 28.59
CA MET A 1 -10.37 16.73 27.15
C MET A 1 -9.75 15.34 27.00
N GLU A 2 -10.45 14.30 27.49
CA GLU A 2 -9.87 12.96 27.73
C GLU A 2 -10.42 11.87 26.79
N GLY A 3 -11.19 12.22 25.75
CA GLY A 3 -12.11 11.26 25.10
C GLY A 3 -11.74 10.71 23.72
N TYR A 4 -10.62 11.09 23.11
CA TYR A 4 -10.33 10.76 21.70
C TYR A 4 -9.18 9.78 21.47
N ARG A 5 -8.32 9.56 22.49
CA ARG A 5 -7.17 8.62 22.41
C ARG A 5 -7.56 7.16 22.65
N SER A 6 -8.75 6.88 23.19
CA SER A 6 -9.13 5.55 23.68
C SER A 6 -9.96 4.69 22.70
N LYS A 7 -10.18 5.15 21.47
CA LYS A 7 -11.04 4.44 20.49
C LYS A 7 -10.30 3.87 19.28
N LEU A 8 -8.98 4.01 19.22
CA LEU A 8 -8.16 3.25 18.27
C LEU A 8 -7.73 1.93 18.93
N PRO A 9 -7.69 0.80 18.19
CA PRO A 9 -7.35 -0.50 18.75
C PRO A 9 -6.05 -0.44 19.56
N THR A 10 -6.10 -0.83 20.84
CA THR A 10 -4.97 -0.81 21.78
C THR A 10 -4.06 -2.03 21.65
N THR A 11 -4.39 -2.95 20.75
CA THR A 11 -3.52 -4.06 20.36
C THR A 11 -2.96 -3.79 18.97
N GLY A 12 -1.77 -3.21 18.96
CA GLY A 12 -0.91 -3.09 17.79
C GLY A 12 -1.03 -1.78 17.00
N THR A 13 -0.27 -0.76 17.42
CA THR A 13 -0.25 0.60 16.82
C THR A 13 0.42 0.60 15.44
N PRO A 14 -0.32 0.76 14.33
CA PRO A 14 0.26 0.70 12.99
C PRO A 14 1.45 1.64 12.84
N LYS A 15 2.57 1.14 12.30
CA LYS A 15 3.76 1.97 12.05
C LYS A 15 3.38 3.23 11.28
N ALA A 16 3.96 4.37 11.68
CA ALA A 16 3.73 5.68 11.07
C ALA A 16 3.75 5.67 9.53
N SER A 17 4.63 4.87 8.91
CA SER A 17 4.67 4.70 7.45
C SER A 17 3.41 4.13 6.84
N ALA A 18 2.81 3.11 7.46
CA ALA A 18 1.58 2.48 6.97
C ALA A 18 0.41 3.47 6.98
N ILE A 19 0.30 4.26 8.03
CA ILE A 19 -0.75 5.28 8.17
C ILE A 19 -0.60 6.35 7.07
N VAL A 20 0.62 6.84 6.85
CA VAL A 20 0.90 7.84 5.81
C VAL A 20 0.57 7.31 4.43
N ASP A 21 1.14 6.15 4.07
CA ASP A 21 1.00 5.58 2.73
C ASP A 21 -0.46 5.23 2.43
N TYR A 22 -1.18 4.64 3.40
CA TYR A 22 -2.60 4.33 3.25
C TYR A 22 -3.44 5.59 3.06
N SER A 23 -3.15 6.65 3.83
CA SER A 23 -3.91 7.89 3.73
C SER A 23 -3.69 8.58 2.39
N TYR A 24 -2.47 8.62 1.85
CA TYR A 24 -2.20 9.14 0.51
C TYR A 24 -2.93 8.33 -0.58
N CYS A 25 -2.89 7.00 -0.49
CA CYS A 25 -3.61 6.14 -1.42
C CYS A 25 -5.13 6.37 -1.37
N LEU A 26 -5.69 6.51 -0.17
CA LEU A 26 -7.11 6.69 0.05
C LEU A 26 -7.59 8.06 -0.47
N PHE A 27 -6.94 9.13 -0.03
CA PHE A 27 -7.35 10.50 -0.33
C PHE A 27 -6.97 10.92 -1.75
N TYR A 28 -5.78 10.57 -2.22
CA TYR A 28 -5.23 11.07 -3.48
C TYR A 28 -5.06 10.01 -4.56
N GLY A 29 -5.22 8.71 -4.24
CA GLY A 29 -5.08 7.64 -5.24
C GLY A 29 -3.65 7.50 -5.77
N ARG A 30 -2.66 7.90 -4.98
CA ARG A 30 -1.24 7.88 -5.35
C ARG A 30 -0.36 7.65 -4.13
N ASP A 31 0.88 7.24 -4.36
CA ASP A 31 1.88 7.12 -3.31
C ASP A 31 2.36 8.51 -2.83
N PRO A 32 2.78 8.64 -1.56
CA PRO A 32 3.39 9.87 -1.07
C PRO A 32 4.77 10.11 -1.67
N GLU A 33 5.11 11.37 -1.88
CA GLU A 33 6.44 11.79 -2.28
C GLU A 33 7.47 11.48 -1.19
N PRO A 34 8.74 11.12 -1.51
CA PRO A 34 9.71 10.67 -0.52
C PRO A 34 9.94 11.64 0.65
N LEU A 35 10.02 12.94 0.38
CA LEU A 35 10.22 13.97 1.40
C LEU A 35 8.97 14.14 2.27
N GLY A 36 7.79 14.24 1.66
CA GLY A 36 6.52 14.34 2.38
C GLY A 36 6.25 13.11 3.25
N ARG A 37 6.48 11.92 2.69
CA ARG A 37 6.42 10.64 3.42
C ARG A 37 7.35 10.64 4.63
N GLY A 38 8.60 11.06 4.46
CA GLY A 38 9.59 11.13 5.54
C GLY A 38 9.16 12.08 6.66
N TYR A 39 8.67 13.26 6.30
CA TYR A 39 8.14 14.26 7.24
C TYR A 39 6.97 13.69 8.05
N TRP A 40 5.92 13.20 7.38
CA TRP A 40 4.73 12.69 8.06
C TRP A 40 5.01 11.47 8.93
N LYS A 41 5.91 10.58 8.47
CA LYS A 41 6.39 9.46 9.29
C LYS A 41 7.01 9.93 10.60
N ALA A 42 7.88 10.94 10.54
CA ALA A 42 8.51 11.48 11.74
C ALA A 42 7.48 12.15 12.66
N MET A 43 6.51 12.88 12.10
CA MET A 43 5.47 13.54 12.88
C MET A 43 4.53 12.56 13.59
N ILE A 44 4.10 11.48 12.91
CA ILE A 44 3.27 10.44 13.52
C ILE A 44 4.07 9.63 14.54
N ALA A 45 5.33 9.30 14.25
CA ALA A 45 6.18 8.53 15.16
C ALA A 45 6.44 9.27 16.50
N ARG A 46 6.45 10.61 16.48
CA ARG A 46 6.60 11.43 17.69
C ARG A 46 5.35 11.40 18.58
N GLY A 47 4.15 11.37 18.00
CA GLY A 47 2.87 11.43 18.73
C GLY A 47 2.72 12.65 19.67
N GLY A 48 1.56 12.79 20.32
CA GLY A 48 1.37 13.76 21.42
C GLY A 48 1.60 15.23 21.06
N GLU A 49 2.11 16.04 22.01
CA GLU A 49 2.25 17.51 21.91
C GLU A 49 3.29 17.99 20.89
N SER A 50 4.17 17.11 20.40
CA SER A 50 5.25 17.44 19.45
C SER A 50 5.17 16.64 18.13
N GLY A 51 4.09 15.90 17.95
CA GLY A 51 3.80 15.08 16.77
C GLY A 51 2.42 15.39 16.21
N VAL A 52 1.92 14.52 15.34
CA VAL A 52 0.54 14.59 14.81
C VAL A 52 -0.16 13.27 15.03
N SER A 53 -1.46 13.31 15.34
CA SER A 53 -2.30 12.12 15.30
C SER A 53 -2.65 11.74 13.86
N THR A 54 -3.15 10.53 13.66
CA THR A 54 -3.74 10.12 12.37
C THR A 54 -4.88 11.06 11.94
N ALA A 55 -5.67 11.56 12.90
CA ALA A 55 -6.73 12.50 12.62
C ALA A 55 -6.19 13.86 12.13
N ASP A 56 -5.08 14.34 12.70
CA ASP A 56 -4.44 15.58 12.27
C ASP A 56 -3.85 15.47 10.85
N LEU A 57 -3.26 14.31 10.53
CA LEU A 57 -2.81 14.02 9.16
C LEU A 57 -4.00 14.05 8.18
N ILE A 58 -5.10 13.37 8.51
CA ILE A 58 -6.30 13.33 7.68
C ILE A 58 -6.93 14.72 7.52
N ASN A 59 -6.97 15.52 8.59
CA ASN A 59 -7.42 16.91 8.53
C ASN A 59 -6.54 17.78 7.63
N THR A 60 -5.24 17.47 7.55
CA THR A 60 -4.34 18.14 6.60
C THR A 60 -4.70 17.81 5.16
N PHE A 61 -5.04 16.55 4.86
CA PHE A 61 -5.51 16.17 3.52
C PHE A 61 -6.85 16.82 3.18
N TYR A 62 -7.80 16.82 4.10
CA TYR A 62 -9.08 17.51 3.92
C TYR A 62 -8.89 19.00 3.59
N SER A 63 -7.96 19.67 4.28
CA SER A 63 -7.71 21.10 4.12
C SER A 63 -6.80 21.44 2.94
N SER A 64 -6.40 20.44 2.14
CA SER A 64 -5.53 20.65 1.00
C SER A 64 -6.30 21.24 -0.19
N GLY A 65 -5.60 22.01 -1.03
CA GLY A 65 -6.15 22.47 -2.30
C GLY A 65 -6.47 21.34 -3.27
N GLU A 66 -5.79 20.18 -3.14
CA GLU A 66 -6.07 18.98 -3.95
C GLU A 66 -7.43 18.38 -3.57
N PHE A 67 -7.74 18.28 -2.27
CA PHE A 67 -9.05 17.83 -1.82
C PHE A 67 -10.15 18.81 -2.20
N SER A 68 -9.95 20.11 -1.95
CA SER A 68 -10.95 21.14 -2.24
C SER A 68 -11.25 21.21 -3.74
N ALA A 69 -10.23 21.15 -4.62
CA ALA A 69 -10.42 21.11 -6.07
C ALA A 69 -11.32 19.94 -6.54
N ASN A 70 -11.24 18.79 -5.87
CA ASN A 70 -12.05 17.62 -6.19
C ASN A 70 -13.49 17.69 -5.68
N VAL A 71 -13.79 18.52 -4.68
CA VAL A 71 -15.10 18.49 -4.01
C VAL A 71 -15.88 19.80 -4.04
N ASP A 72 -15.22 20.95 -4.15
CA ASP A 72 -15.87 22.27 -4.01
C ASP A 72 -16.97 22.50 -5.05
N HIS A 73 -16.81 21.91 -6.23
CA HIS A 73 -17.76 22.01 -7.35
C HIS A 73 -18.91 20.99 -7.29
N LEU A 74 -18.87 20.01 -6.38
CA LEU A 74 -19.87 18.95 -6.27
C LEU A 74 -21.15 19.44 -5.59
N SER A 75 -22.30 18.82 -5.88
CA SER A 75 -23.49 18.93 -5.03
C SER A 75 -23.27 18.22 -3.69
N ASP A 76 -24.16 18.41 -2.72
CA ASP A 76 -24.03 17.72 -1.42
C ASP A 76 -24.20 16.21 -1.56
N GLU A 77 -25.10 15.76 -2.42
CA GLU A 77 -25.28 14.34 -2.73
C GLU A 77 -24.04 13.76 -3.43
N ALA A 78 -23.48 14.49 -4.41
CA ALA A 78 -22.25 14.08 -5.09
C ALA A 78 -21.02 14.12 -4.16
N TYR A 79 -20.98 15.05 -3.21
CA TYR A 79 -19.97 15.09 -2.15
C TYR A 79 -20.06 13.86 -1.24
N VAL A 80 -21.27 13.46 -0.85
CA VAL A 80 -21.49 12.24 -0.07
C VAL A 80 -21.06 11.01 -0.87
N ASP A 81 -21.44 10.91 -2.15
CA ASP A 81 -21.00 9.83 -3.03
C ASP A 81 -19.45 9.79 -3.12
N TYR A 82 -18.81 10.96 -3.23
CA TYR A 82 -17.35 11.08 -3.20
C TYR A 82 -16.77 10.55 -1.87
N LEU A 83 -17.35 10.90 -0.71
CA LEU A 83 -16.87 10.39 0.58
C LEU A 83 -17.01 8.88 0.69
N TYR A 84 -18.15 8.30 0.30
CA TYR A 84 -18.35 6.85 0.31
C TYR A 84 -17.35 6.13 -0.58
N GLN A 85 -17.16 6.62 -1.81
CA GLN A 85 -16.23 6.00 -2.75
C GLN A 85 -14.78 6.13 -2.27
N ASN A 86 -14.37 7.30 -1.77
CA ASN A 86 -12.98 7.55 -1.44
C ASN A 86 -12.58 7.02 -0.07
N LEU A 87 -13.46 7.10 0.94
CA LEU A 87 -13.15 6.67 2.30
C LEU A 87 -13.51 5.20 2.57
N PHE A 88 -14.55 4.67 1.91
CA PHE A 88 -15.07 3.32 2.15
C PHE A 88 -15.00 2.39 0.94
N GLN A 89 -14.59 2.88 -0.24
CA GLN A 89 -14.42 2.07 -1.45
C GLN A 89 -15.71 1.36 -1.91
N ARG A 90 -16.86 1.98 -1.64
CA ARG A 90 -18.20 1.51 -2.04
C ARG A 90 -19.11 2.67 -2.36
N SER A 91 -20.20 2.39 -3.07
CA SER A 91 -21.31 3.33 -3.25
C SER A 91 -22.14 3.47 -1.97
N ALA A 92 -22.72 4.66 -1.79
CA ALA A 92 -23.81 4.86 -0.84
C ALA A 92 -25.05 4.11 -1.33
N ASP A 93 -25.84 3.54 -0.40
CA ASP A 93 -27.22 3.22 -0.72
C ASP A 93 -28.07 4.51 -0.76
N ASP A 94 -29.22 4.45 -1.44
CA ASP A 94 -30.07 5.63 -1.65
C ASP A 94 -30.48 6.32 -0.34
N GLY A 95 -30.82 5.54 0.69
CA GLY A 95 -31.24 6.06 1.99
C GLY A 95 -30.09 6.74 2.73
N GLY A 96 -28.92 6.10 2.78
CA GLY A 96 -27.70 6.65 3.35
C GLY A 96 -27.27 7.93 2.64
N ARG A 97 -27.29 7.93 1.31
CA ARG A 97 -26.96 9.11 0.48
C ARG A 97 -27.85 10.30 0.83
N THR A 98 -29.16 10.10 0.84
CA THR A 98 -30.12 11.17 1.19
C THR A 98 -29.92 11.66 2.62
N TYR A 99 -29.76 10.75 3.58
CA TYR A 99 -29.53 11.12 4.98
C TYR A 99 -28.29 12.01 5.12
N TRP A 100 -27.15 11.59 4.58
CA TRP A 100 -25.91 12.34 4.73
C TRP A 100 -25.91 13.64 3.95
N ALA A 101 -26.56 13.72 2.79
CA ALA A 101 -26.71 14.99 2.07
C ALA A 101 -27.51 16.01 2.89
N ASN A 102 -28.54 15.57 3.62
CA ASN A 102 -29.25 16.44 4.57
C ASN A 102 -28.36 16.84 5.75
N GLN A 103 -27.49 15.97 6.23
CA GLN A 103 -26.50 16.32 7.26
C GLN A 103 -25.49 17.34 6.76
N VAL A 104 -25.08 17.28 5.48
CA VAL A 104 -24.22 18.29 4.86
C VAL A 104 -24.93 19.65 4.84
N LYS A 105 -26.21 19.69 4.46
CA LYS A 105 -27.02 20.92 4.45
C LYS A 105 -27.18 21.52 5.85
N ALA A 106 -27.36 20.68 6.87
CA ALA A 106 -27.60 21.12 8.24
C ALA A 106 -26.32 21.53 8.99
N ASN A 107 -25.23 20.78 8.81
CA ASN A 107 -24.03 20.87 9.66
C ASN A 107 -22.75 21.22 8.88
N GLY A 108 -22.82 21.29 7.55
CA GLY A 108 -21.69 21.53 6.67
C GLY A 108 -20.90 20.27 6.33
N ARG A 109 -20.14 20.36 5.23
CA ARG A 109 -19.34 19.25 4.67
C ARG A 109 -18.31 18.70 5.65
N LYS A 110 -17.61 19.59 6.37
CA LYS A 110 -16.57 19.20 7.35
C LYS A 110 -17.14 18.35 8.48
N ALA A 111 -18.32 18.69 9.00
CA ALA A 111 -18.95 17.92 10.08
C ALA A 111 -19.29 16.49 9.63
N VAL A 112 -19.80 16.34 8.40
CA VAL A 112 -20.08 15.02 7.81
C VAL A 112 -18.78 14.24 7.59
N PHE A 113 -17.75 14.86 7.01
CA PHE A 113 -16.44 14.27 6.87
C PHE A 113 -15.85 13.76 8.19
N ASP A 114 -15.91 14.59 9.24
CA ASP A 114 -15.43 14.24 10.57
C ASP A 114 -16.17 13.05 11.16
N THR A 115 -17.47 12.97 10.91
CA THR A 115 -18.29 11.81 11.32
C THR A 115 -17.88 10.55 10.58
N PHE A 116 -17.57 10.65 9.27
CA PHE A 116 -17.14 9.50 8.46
C PHE A 116 -15.80 8.95 8.93
N ILE A 117 -14.80 9.79 9.17
CA ILE A 117 -13.46 9.35 9.60
C ILE A 117 -13.42 8.84 11.05
N GLN A 118 -14.43 9.20 11.85
CA GLN A 118 -14.62 8.68 13.21
C GLN A 118 -15.41 7.36 13.24
N SER A 119 -15.97 6.93 12.10
CA SER A 119 -16.73 5.69 12.04
C SER A 119 -15.82 4.46 12.23
N PRO A 120 -16.32 3.39 12.87
CA PRO A 120 -15.61 2.11 12.93
C PRO A 120 -15.33 1.51 11.54
N GLU A 121 -16.11 1.91 10.53
CA GLU A 121 -15.93 1.50 9.13
C GLU A 121 -14.64 2.08 8.55
N PHE A 122 -14.36 3.36 8.81
CA PHE A 122 -13.12 4.01 8.37
C PHE A 122 -11.86 3.34 8.97
N ALA A 123 -11.93 2.96 10.24
CA ALA A 123 -10.84 2.25 10.91
C ALA A 123 -10.74 0.76 10.54
N GLY A 124 -11.78 0.21 9.92
CA GLY A 124 -11.93 -1.22 9.61
C GLY A 124 -10.77 -1.80 8.78
N PRO A 125 -10.39 -1.19 7.64
CA PRO A 125 -9.31 -1.69 6.79
C PRO A 125 -7.94 -1.70 7.47
N LEU A 126 -7.67 -0.77 8.39
CA LEU A 126 -6.42 -0.71 9.15
C LEU A 126 -6.41 -1.63 10.38
N ASN A 127 -7.56 -2.19 10.76
CA ASN A 127 -7.67 -3.17 11.82
C ASN A 127 -7.25 -4.55 11.30
N VAL A 128 -6.03 -4.96 11.67
CA VAL A 128 -5.41 -6.23 11.26
C VAL A 128 -6.31 -7.43 11.57
N GLU A 129 -7.06 -7.42 12.69
CA GLU A 129 -7.90 -8.55 13.08
C GLU A 129 -9.09 -8.76 12.14
N LYS A 130 -9.74 -7.69 11.67
CA LYS A 130 -10.78 -7.78 10.63
C LYS A 130 -10.21 -8.12 9.26
N ALA A 131 -8.97 -7.69 8.99
CA ALA A 131 -8.28 -7.96 7.73
C ALA A 131 -7.75 -9.41 7.62
N LYS A 132 -7.54 -10.10 8.76
CA LYS A 132 -7.01 -11.48 8.83
C LYS A 132 -7.90 -12.50 8.12
N ASP A 133 -9.22 -12.35 8.20
CA ASP A 133 -10.17 -13.28 7.57
C ASP A 133 -10.10 -13.22 6.03
N SER A 134 -9.54 -12.12 5.50
CA SER A 134 -9.30 -11.88 4.07
C SER A 134 -7.85 -12.17 3.65
N LEU A 135 -7.03 -12.81 4.49
CA LEU A 135 -5.61 -13.08 4.23
C LEU A 135 -5.41 -13.96 2.99
N ALA A 136 -5.30 -13.28 1.86
CA ALA A 136 -4.97 -13.82 0.57
C ALA A 136 -3.60 -14.55 0.67
N PRO A 137 -3.48 -15.84 0.31
CA PRO A 137 -2.23 -16.62 0.32
C PRO A 137 -1.01 -15.90 -0.27
N GLU A 138 -1.27 -14.96 -1.16
CA GLU A 138 -0.35 -14.11 -1.89
C GLU A 138 0.35 -13.11 -0.97
N VAL A 139 -0.36 -12.46 -0.05
CA VAL A 139 0.26 -11.54 0.93
C VAL A 139 1.18 -12.31 1.87
N LYS A 140 0.75 -13.51 2.31
CA LYS A 140 1.58 -14.42 3.13
C LYS A 140 2.84 -14.84 2.37
N PHE A 141 2.72 -15.15 1.08
CA PHE A 141 3.84 -15.48 0.22
C PHE A 141 4.85 -14.32 0.14
N LEU A 142 4.41 -13.09 -0.13
CA LEU A 142 5.32 -11.94 -0.24
C LEU A 142 6.05 -11.69 1.09
N TYR A 143 5.35 -11.79 2.23
CA TYR A 143 5.98 -11.68 3.56
C TYR A 143 7.03 -12.75 3.83
N GLN A 144 6.69 -14.03 3.60
CA GLN A 144 7.61 -15.15 3.84
C GLN A 144 8.81 -15.16 2.92
N ARG A 145 8.59 -14.81 1.65
CA ARG A 145 9.56 -15.11 0.60
C ARG A 145 10.35 -13.89 0.18
N ILE A 146 9.71 -12.73 0.07
CA ILE A 146 10.36 -11.46 -0.27
C ILE A 146 10.93 -10.81 0.99
N LEU A 147 10.19 -10.69 2.10
CA LEU A 147 10.72 -10.04 3.32
C LEU A 147 11.36 -10.99 4.33
N LYS A 148 11.34 -12.32 4.10
CA LYS A 148 11.81 -13.34 5.05
C LYS A 148 11.17 -13.26 6.44
N ARG A 149 9.94 -12.76 6.52
CA ARG A 149 9.18 -12.69 7.77
C ARG A 149 8.27 -13.88 7.94
N ASN A 150 8.10 -14.36 9.17
CA ASN A 150 7.14 -15.41 9.47
C ASN A 150 5.73 -14.80 9.69
N PRO A 151 4.75 -15.04 8.79
CA PRO A 151 3.40 -14.57 8.92
C PRO A 151 2.59 -15.47 9.86
N VAL A 152 3.20 -16.08 10.88
CA VAL A 152 2.48 -16.72 12.00
C VAL A 152 2.69 -15.94 13.29
N LEU A 153 3.72 -15.06 13.35
CA LEU A 153 3.91 -14.07 14.42
C LEU A 153 3.04 -12.80 14.20
N LEU A 154 1.96 -12.91 13.42
CA LEU A 154 1.09 -11.83 12.90
C LEU A 154 0.34 -11.02 13.96
N THR A 155 0.54 -11.30 15.25
CA THR A 155 -0.04 -10.55 16.35
C THR A 155 0.79 -9.33 16.74
N SER A 156 2.05 -9.24 16.31
CA SER A 156 2.96 -8.14 16.68
C SER A 156 3.56 -7.34 15.50
N ASP A 157 3.23 -7.69 14.26
CA ASP A 157 3.84 -7.12 13.06
C ASP A 157 2.75 -6.48 12.17
N GLU A 158 2.25 -5.30 12.57
CA GLU A 158 1.10 -4.63 11.92
C GLU A 158 1.36 -4.15 10.48
N GLY A 159 2.54 -4.41 9.91
CA GLY A 159 2.82 -4.15 8.51
C GLY A 159 1.88 -4.93 7.57
N VAL A 160 1.41 -6.13 7.93
CA VAL A 160 0.58 -6.94 7.02
C VAL A 160 -0.82 -6.33 6.84
N GLY A 161 -1.38 -5.73 7.89
CA GLY A 161 -2.69 -5.09 7.84
C GLY A 161 -2.71 -3.93 6.85
N PHE A 162 -1.60 -3.19 6.77
CA PHE A 162 -1.40 -2.17 5.74
C PHE A 162 -1.50 -2.71 4.33
N TRP A 163 -0.80 -3.81 4.01
CA TRP A 163 -0.84 -4.38 2.67
C TRP A 163 -2.20 -4.99 2.32
N ILE A 164 -2.89 -5.57 3.30
CA ILE A 164 -4.27 -6.02 3.12
C ILE A 164 -5.20 -4.83 2.88
N ALA A 165 -5.06 -3.75 3.66
CA ALA A 165 -5.83 -2.53 3.50
C ALA A 165 -5.63 -1.95 2.09
N LEU A 166 -4.38 -1.82 1.63
CA LEU A 166 -4.07 -1.39 0.27
C LEU A 166 -4.73 -2.30 -0.78
N ARG A 167 -4.65 -3.64 -0.62
CA ARG A 167 -5.27 -4.60 -1.56
C ARG A 167 -6.77 -4.38 -1.72
N THR A 168 -7.45 -3.93 -0.67
CA THR A 168 -8.90 -3.63 -0.68
C THR A 168 -9.25 -2.27 -1.33
N ILE A 169 -8.28 -1.36 -1.52
CA ILE A 169 -8.51 -0.07 -2.18
C ILE A 169 -8.71 -0.30 -3.68
N LYS A 170 -9.95 -0.14 -4.15
CA LYS A 170 -10.36 -0.26 -5.56
C LYS A 170 -10.06 0.98 -6.40
N LYS A 171 -9.70 2.11 -5.78
CA LYS A 171 -9.35 3.38 -6.47
C LYS A 171 -8.24 3.24 -7.52
N PHE A 172 -7.42 2.19 -7.47
CA PHE A 172 -6.40 1.86 -8.49
C PHE A 172 -6.91 1.02 -9.68
N GLY A 173 -8.23 0.88 -9.86
CA GLY A 173 -8.82 -0.03 -10.85
C GLY A 173 -9.19 -1.37 -10.22
N SER A 174 -8.54 -2.48 -10.61
CA SER A 174 -8.82 -3.82 -10.07
C SER A 174 -8.34 -4.06 -8.61
N GLY A 175 -8.14 -2.98 -7.86
CA GLY A 175 -7.45 -2.97 -6.57
C GLY A 175 -5.94 -2.81 -6.69
N TYR A 176 -5.27 -2.50 -5.58
CA TYR A 176 -3.81 -2.52 -5.49
C TYR A 176 -3.30 -3.95 -5.73
N THR A 177 -2.72 -4.21 -6.90
CA THR A 177 -2.53 -5.58 -7.37
C THR A 177 -1.39 -6.31 -6.65
N ILE A 178 -1.38 -7.64 -6.72
CA ILE A 178 -0.29 -8.45 -6.16
C ILE A 178 1.04 -8.09 -6.82
N GLN A 179 1.03 -7.70 -8.09
CA GLN A 179 2.21 -7.22 -8.82
C GLN A 179 2.78 -5.96 -8.19
N ARG A 180 1.91 -4.99 -7.88
CA ARG A 180 2.33 -3.74 -7.26
C ARG A 180 2.83 -3.97 -5.83
N MET A 181 2.14 -4.79 -5.04
CA MET A 181 2.60 -5.21 -3.72
C MET A 181 4.01 -5.81 -3.79
N ALA A 182 4.22 -6.77 -4.68
CA ALA A 182 5.51 -7.45 -4.79
C ALA A 182 6.65 -6.49 -5.18
N ILE A 183 6.40 -5.50 -6.04
CA ILE A 183 7.35 -4.41 -6.34
C ILE A 183 7.63 -3.56 -5.09
N ASP A 184 6.59 -3.17 -4.36
CA ASP A 184 6.74 -2.26 -3.23
C ASP A 184 7.35 -2.93 -1.99
N PHE A 185 7.21 -4.25 -1.85
CA PHE A 185 7.98 -5.06 -0.89
C PHE A 185 9.48 -5.03 -1.23
N SER A 186 9.84 -5.18 -2.50
CA SER A 186 11.23 -5.16 -2.96
C SER A 186 11.88 -3.77 -2.88
N ASN A 187 11.05 -2.73 -2.76
CA ASN A 187 11.49 -1.36 -2.50
C ASN A 187 11.73 -1.04 -1.02
N GLN A 188 11.30 -1.88 -0.08
CA GLN A 188 11.47 -1.63 1.35
C GLN A 188 12.95 -1.63 1.75
N GLU A 189 13.30 -0.77 2.71
CA GLU A 189 14.65 -0.70 3.26
C GLU A 189 15.07 -2.02 3.90
N GLU A 190 14.13 -2.74 4.52
CA GLU A 190 14.37 -4.07 5.09
C GLU A 190 14.74 -5.12 4.03
N PHE A 191 14.13 -5.06 2.84
CA PHE A 191 14.57 -5.89 1.72
C PHE A 191 16.03 -5.55 1.37
N ARG A 192 16.40 -4.26 1.34
CA ARG A 192 17.80 -3.86 1.12
C ARG A 192 18.73 -4.42 2.20
N THR A 193 18.40 -4.29 3.49
CA THR A 193 19.30 -4.67 4.58
C THR A 193 19.45 -6.18 4.72
N LEU A 194 18.40 -6.95 4.43
CA LEU A 194 18.44 -8.42 4.46
C LEU A 194 19.20 -9.02 3.27
N PHE A 195 19.08 -8.41 2.08
CA PHE A 195 19.66 -8.97 0.84
C PHE A 195 20.95 -8.31 0.38
N ILE A 196 21.22 -7.10 0.86
CA ILE A 196 22.41 -6.31 0.51
C ILE A 196 23.02 -5.75 1.81
N PRO A 197 23.49 -6.61 2.74
CA PRO A 197 23.88 -6.17 4.08
C PRO A 197 25.06 -5.20 4.06
N THR A 198 25.97 -5.35 3.09
CA THR A 198 27.20 -4.55 2.94
C THR A 198 27.76 -4.65 1.50
N GLY A 199 27.39 -3.75 0.59
CA GLY A 199 28.08 -3.58 -0.71
C GLY A 199 27.20 -3.56 -1.97
N SER A 200 27.82 -3.51 -3.14
CA SER A 200 27.14 -3.60 -4.45
C SER A 200 27.01 -5.07 -4.89
N LEU A 201 25.89 -5.43 -5.53
CA LEU A 201 25.75 -6.74 -6.17
C LEU A 201 26.34 -6.70 -7.60
N THR A 202 27.01 -7.75 -8.03
CA THR A 202 27.29 -7.93 -9.47
C THR A 202 25.99 -8.28 -10.22
N PRO A 203 25.91 -8.02 -11.54
CA PRO A 203 24.80 -8.48 -12.38
C PRO A 203 24.47 -9.97 -12.20
N SER A 204 25.50 -10.81 -12.15
CA SER A 204 25.38 -12.26 -11.92
C SER A 204 24.74 -12.59 -10.56
N GLN A 205 25.16 -11.91 -9.49
CA GLN A 205 24.57 -12.10 -8.16
C GLN A 205 23.11 -11.65 -8.12
N ALA A 206 22.77 -10.54 -8.78
CA ALA A 206 21.40 -10.03 -8.83
C ALA A 206 20.43 -11.03 -9.52
N VAL A 207 20.83 -11.60 -10.66
CA VAL A 207 20.01 -12.62 -11.36
C VAL A 207 19.79 -13.84 -10.48
N LYS A 208 20.85 -14.37 -9.84
CA LYS A 208 20.74 -15.55 -8.95
C LYS A 208 19.82 -15.30 -7.76
N LEU A 209 19.88 -14.10 -7.18
CA LEU A 209 19.00 -13.70 -6.08
C LEU A 209 17.54 -13.60 -6.57
N ALA A 210 17.28 -12.99 -7.72
CA ALA A 210 15.93 -12.89 -8.29
C ALA A 210 15.27 -14.26 -8.48
N TYR A 211 15.97 -15.22 -9.08
CA TYR A 211 15.49 -16.60 -9.22
C TYR A 211 15.18 -17.26 -7.88
N LYS A 212 16.08 -17.14 -6.91
CA LYS A 212 15.90 -17.73 -5.57
C LYS A 212 14.68 -17.15 -4.84
N PHE A 213 14.40 -15.86 -4.99
CA PHE A 213 13.32 -15.20 -4.23
C PHE A 213 11.96 -15.23 -4.91
N TYR A 214 11.90 -14.88 -6.20
CA TYR A 214 10.64 -14.80 -6.93
C TYR A 214 10.21 -16.16 -7.48
N LEU A 215 11.17 -16.99 -7.92
CA LEU A 215 10.90 -18.29 -8.53
C LEU A 215 11.25 -19.47 -7.63
N GLN A 216 11.75 -19.27 -6.41
CA GLN A 216 12.06 -20.34 -5.46
C GLN A 216 12.94 -21.48 -6.02
N ARG A 217 13.81 -21.17 -6.98
CA ARG A 217 14.69 -22.14 -7.61
C ARG A 217 16.01 -21.50 -8.01
N PRO A 218 17.08 -22.27 -8.23
CA PRO A 218 18.24 -21.76 -8.94
C PRO A 218 17.87 -21.44 -10.40
N ALA A 219 18.55 -20.46 -10.97
CA ALA A 219 18.50 -20.20 -12.40
C ALA A 219 19.07 -21.41 -13.15
N ASP A 220 18.35 -21.88 -14.17
CA ASP A 220 18.94 -22.76 -15.17
C ASP A 220 19.87 -21.96 -16.10
N GLN A 221 20.63 -22.66 -16.94
CA GLN A 221 21.67 -22.04 -17.76
C GLN A 221 21.11 -21.05 -18.80
N GLU A 222 19.96 -21.35 -19.39
CA GLU A 222 19.33 -20.51 -20.41
C GLU A 222 18.72 -19.26 -19.78
N GLY A 223 17.94 -19.45 -18.72
CA GLY A 223 17.32 -18.38 -17.96
C GLY A 223 18.34 -17.44 -17.31
N PHE A 224 19.42 -17.98 -16.75
CA PHE A 224 20.51 -17.16 -16.22
C PHE A 224 21.14 -16.28 -17.31
N SER A 225 21.47 -16.88 -18.46
CA SER A 225 22.07 -16.20 -19.62
C SER A 225 21.16 -15.11 -20.17
N PHE A 226 19.86 -15.39 -20.30
CA PHE A 226 18.85 -14.45 -20.76
C PHE A 226 18.81 -13.19 -19.88
N TRP A 227 18.61 -13.36 -18.57
CA TRP A 227 18.48 -12.23 -17.65
C TRP A 227 19.79 -11.46 -17.44
N LEU A 228 20.94 -12.15 -17.48
CA LEU A 228 22.24 -11.49 -17.40
C LEU A 228 22.51 -10.61 -18.64
N ASN A 229 22.16 -11.09 -19.83
CA ASN A 229 22.29 -10.29 -21.05
C ASN A 229 21.31 -9.12 -21.07
N HIS A 230 20.09 -9.31 -20.59
CA HIS A 230 19.10 -8.26 -20.43
C HIS A 230 19.59 -7.15 -19.49
N LEU A 231 20.25 -7.55 -18.40
CA LEU A 231 20.96 -6.68 -17.45
C LEU A 231 21.98 -5.78 -18.13
N ASN A 232 22.90 -6.42 -18.84
CA ASN A 232 24.07 -5.78 -19.40
C ASN A 232 23.66 -4.80 -20.51
N LYS A 233 22.58 -5.11 -21.25
CA LYS A 233 22.01 -4.23 -22.28
C LYS A 233 21.34 -2.98 -21.71
N LYS A 234 20.60 -3.09 -20.60
CA LYS A 234 19.99 -1.92 -19.93
C LYS A 234 21.03 -0.99 -19.29
N SER A 235 22.21 -1.51 -18.96
CA SER A 235 23.31 -0.78 -18.32
C SER A 235 24.31 -0.13 -19.30
N GLY A 236 23.87 0.51 -20.40
CA GLY A 236 24.75 1.23 -21.34
C GLY A 236 25.68 2.29 -20.70
N SER A 237 26.39 3.10 -21.50
CA SER A 237 27.51 4.02 -21.14
C SER A 237 27.27 5.11 -20.05
N LYS A 238 26.21 5.02 -19.24
CA LYS A 238 26.02 5.82 -18.01
C LYS A 238 26.36 4.98 -16.77
N PRO A 239 27.06 5.54 -15.77
CA PRO A 239 27.37 4.81 -14.56
C PRO A 239 26.09 4.58 -13.74
N LEU A 240 25.76 3.30 -13.61
CA LEU A 240 25.07 2.66 -12.47
C LEU A 240 23.57 3.00 -12.31
N LEU A 241 22.74 2.16 -12.94
CA LEU A 241 21.69 1.51 -12.15
C LEU A 241 22.42 0.81 -11.01
N THR A 242 22.19 1.21 -9.76
CA THR A 242 22.74 0.40 -8.68
C THR A 242 22.17 -1.01 -8.82
N PRO A 243 22.89 -2.05 -8.38
CA PRO A 243 22.37 -3.41 -8.44
C PRO A 243 21.03 -3.58 -7.69
N LEU A 244 20.72 -2.64 -6.80
CA LEU A 244 19.40 -2.48 -6.22
C LEU A 244 18.37 -1.90 -7.20
N ASP A 245 18.67 -0.82 -7.92
CA ASP A 245 17.77 -0.28 -8.95
C ASP A 245 17.47 -1.34 -10.01
N PHE A 246 18.44 -2.23 -10.24
CA PHE A 246 18.25 -3.41 -11.05
C PHE A 246 17.35 -4.48 -10.40
N VAL A 247 17.51 -4.84 -9.12
CA VAL A 247 16.58 -5.78 -8.43
C VAL A 247 15.16 -5.21 -8.34
N LYS A 248 15.01 -3.89 -8.19
CA LYS A 248 13.72 -3.19 -8.21
C LYS A 248 13.08 -3.18 -9.60
N GLY A 249 13.86 -2.94 -10.65
CA GLY A 249 13.40 -3.00 -12.04
C GLY A 249 13.09 -4.42 -12.52
N LEU A 250 13.93 -5.41 -12.16
CA LEU A 250 13.66 -6.82 -12.46
C LEU A 250 12.49 -7.37 -11.69
N ALA A 251 12.23 -6.89 -10.47
CA ALA A 251 11.11 -7.38 -9.68
C ALA A 251 9.88 -7.38 -10.58
N GLN A 252 9.55 -6.22 -11.16
CA GLN A 252 8.45 -6.05 -12.10
C GLN A 252 8.50 -7.03 -13.28
N GLU A 253 9.66 -7.22 -13.92
CA GLU A 253 9.78 -8.10 -15.10
C GLU A 253 9.71 -9.60 -14.77
N PHE A 254 10.28 -10.03 -13.64
CA PHE A 254 10.16 -11.40 -13.13
C PHE A 254 8.72 -11.69 -12.71
N ILE A 255 8.15 -10.80 -11.92
CA ILE A 255 6.76 -10.82 -11.46
C ILE A 255 5.86 -10.91 -12.70
N LEU A 256 6.13 -10.18 -13.78
CA LEU A 256 5.31 -10.24 -15.01
C LEU A 256 5.64 -11.39 -15.98
N SER A 257 6.71 -12.16 -15.75
CA SER A 257 7.15 -13.25 -16.64
C SER A 257 6.11 -14.38 -16.72
N SER A 258 6.09 -15.09 -17.86
CA SER A 258 5.25 -16.29 -18.04
C SER A 258 5.57 -17.35 -16.99
N GLU A 259 6.85 -17.61 -16.74
CA GLU A 259 7.28 -18.59 -15.75
C GLU A 259 6.76 -18.27 -14.33
N PHE A 260 6.79 -17.00 -13.93
CA PHE A 260 6.26 -16.59 -12.63
C PHE A 260 4.75 -16.80 -12.56
N LYS A 261 4.01 -16.45 -13.62
CA LYS A 261 2.55 -16.66 -13.70
C LYS A 261 2.17 -18.14 -13.65
N ASP A 262 2.87 -18.99 -14.40
CA ASP A 262 2.60 -20.43 -14.47
C ASP A 262 2.85 -21.14 -13.13
N ARG A 263 3.88 -20.69 -12.39
CA ARG A 263 4.23 -21.28 -11.08
C ARG A 263 3.43 -20.72 -9.92
N HIS A 264 2.74 -19.59 -10.13
CA HIS A 264 1.90 -18.95 -9.13
C HIS A 264 0.49 -18.68 -9.70
N PRO A 265 -0.36 -19.68 -9.96
CA PRO A 265 -1.65 -19.49 -10.67
C PRO A 265 -2.62 -18.48 -10.02
N TRP A 266 -2.48 -18.22 -8.72
CA TRP A 266 -3.22 -17.21 -7.95
C TRP A 266 -2.83 -15.75 -8.28
N TYR A 267 -1.83 -15.56 -9.13
CA TYR A 267 -1.21 -14.27 -9.43
C TYR A 267 -1.75 -13.59 -10.71
N LEU A 268 -2.79 -14.15 -11.33
CA LEU A 268 -3.36 -13.57 -12.55
C LEU A 268 -3.87 -12.13 -12.31
N PRO A 269 -3.58 -11.16 -13.20
CA PRO A 269 -4.30 -9.90 -13.21
C PRO A 269 -5.79 -10.22 -13.38
N THR A 270 -6.64 -9.40 -12.77
CA THR A 270 -8.09 -9.54 -12.62
C THR A 270 -8.89 -9.53 -13.94
N GLN A 271 -8.33 -10.02 -15.04
CA GLN A 271 -8.97 -10.22 -16.35
C GLN A 271 -9.02 -11.71 -16.71
N ALA A 272 -9.59 -12.51 -15.81
CA ALA A 272 -10.09 -13.85 -16.12
C ALA A 272 -11.34 -14.16 -15.26
N ILE A 273 -12.19 -13.16 -15.08
CA ILE A 273 -13.57 -13.34 -14.60
C ILE A 273 -14.47 -12.62 -15.62
N GLU A 274 -14.49 -13.15 -16.83
CA GLU A 274 -15.63 -13.04 -17.74
C GLU A 274 -16.05 -14.47 -18.05
N GLU A 275 -17.00 -14.98 -17.26
CA GLU A 275 -18.11 -15.85 -17.70
C GLU A 275 -19.32 -15.55 -16.82
#